data_AF-A0A1H9IW91-F1
#
_entry.id   AF-A0A1H9IW91-F1
#
_cell.length_a   1.000
_cell.length_b   1.000
_cell.length_c   1.000
_cell.angle_alpha   90.00
_cell.angle_beta   90.00
_cell.angle_gamma   90.00
#
_symmetry.space_group_name_H-M   'P 1'
#
loop_
_entity.id
_entity.type
_entity.pdbx_description
1 polymer ?
#
loop_
_entity_poly.entity_id
_entity_poly.type
_entity_poly.pdbx_seq_one_letter_code
_entity_poly.pdbx_strand_id
1 'polypeptide(L)'
;MSATEELARFRAEVGAALTRARRASGEIGERNAKLRERTRDLAVRAREHKAEPGAKATPADVREAARGFRVDRGLAVEQVPDAAEPVASAPVETAPATLGSLAVAGPSGQLPRVSDDDEDFSQSRILY
;
A
#
# COMPACT_ATOMS: atom_id res chain seq x y z
N MET A 1 21.25 30.58 -35.26
CA MET A 1 21.47 29.13 -35.08
C MET A 1 20.61 28.40 -36.09
N SER A 2 21.08 27.29 -36.62
CA SER A 2 20.30 26.50 -37.58
C SER A 2 19.20 25.74 -36.84
N ALA A 3 18.03 25.56 -37.48
CA ALA A 3 16.94 24.74 -36.94
C ALA A 3 17.39 23.32 -36.55
N THR A 4 18.42 22.80 -37.21
CA THR A 4 19.02 21.49 -36.90
C THR A 4 19.80 21.48 -35.58
N GLU A 5 20.47 22.57 -35.23
CA GLU A 5 21.22 22.71 -33.98
C GLU A 5 20.27 22.83 -32.78
N GLU A 6 19.16 23.55 -32.95
CA GLU A 6 18.12 23.68 -31.93
C GLU A 6 17.43 22.33 -31.66
N LEU A 7 17.13 21.57 -32.71
CA LEU A 7 16.58 20.21 -32.60
C LEU A 7 17.55 19.25 -31.91
N ALA A 8 18.85 19.35 -32.21
CA ALA A 8 19.87 18.53 -31.56
C ALA A 8 19.98 18.86 -30.06
N ARG A 9 19.96 20.15 -29.70
CA ARG A 9 19.99 20.59 -28.30
C ARG A 9 18.74 20.14 -27.54
N PHE A 10 17.56 20.31 -28.12
CA PHE A 10 16.31 19.85 -27.52
C PHE A 10 16.34 18.34 -27.24
N ARG A 11 16.78 17.52 -28.19
CA ARG A 11 16.90 16.07 -28.00
C ARG A 11 17.89 15.71 -26.90
N ALA A 12 19.01 16.42 -26.80
CA ALA A 12 19.99 16.22 -25.75
C ALA A 12 19.42 16.56 -24.36
N GLU A 13 18.70 17.68 -24.25
CA GLU A 13 18.06 18.11 -23.00
C GLU A 13 16.97 17.12 -22.55
N VAL A 14 16.10 16.67 -23.46
CA VAL A 14 15.08 15.66 -23.18
C VAL A 14 15.72 14.33 -22.75
N GLY A 15 16.78 13.88 -23.43
CA GLY A 15 17.51 12.67 -23.06
C GLY A 15 18.12 12.74 -21.66
N ALA A 16 18.70 13.89 -21.31
CA ALA A 16 19.24 14.15 -19.97
C ALA A 16 18.14 14.18 -18.90
N ALA A 17 17.01 14.83 -19.19
CA ALA A 17 15.85 14.88 -18.29
C ALA A 17 15.27 13.49 -18.03
N LEU A 18 15.08 12.67 -19.07
CA LEU A 18 14.58 11.30 -18.94
C LEU A 18 15.51 10.41 -18.12
N THR A 19 16.82 10.53 -18.32
CA THR A 19 17.81 9.77 -17.54
C THR A 19 17.74 10.14 -16.05
N ARG A 20 17.61 11.43 -15.74
CA ARG A 20 17.44 11.92 -14.37
C ARG A 20 16.15 11.42 -13.75
N ALA A 21 15.04 11.50 -14.48
CA ALA A 21 13.74 11.02 -14.03
C ALA A 21 13.77 9.51 -13.73
N ARG A 22 14.36 8.71 -14.61
CA ARG A 22 14.47 7.26 -14.41
C ARG A 22 15.27 6.89 -13.16
N ARG A 23 16.39 7.59 -12.91
CA ARG A 23 17.18 7.40 -11.68
C ARG A 23 16.37 7.76 -10.44
N ALA A 24 15.72 8.93 -10.43
CA ALA A 24 14.91 9.36 -9.29
C ALA A 24 13.76 8.39 -8.99
N SER A 25 13.07 7.90 -10.03
CA SER A 25 12.02 6.89 -9.87
C SER A 25 12.54 5.57 -9.31
N GLY A 26 13.75 5.13 -9.72
CA GLY A 26 14.41 3.95 -9.16
C GLY A 26 14.67 4.11 -7.65
N GLU A 27 15.28 5.22 -7.24
CA GLU A 27 15.57 5.51 -5.83
C GLU A 27 14.31 5.59 -4.97
N ILE A 28 13.24 6.20 -5.48
CA ILE A 28 11.94 6.25 -4.78
C ILE A 28 11.33 4.85 -4.68
N GLY A 29 11.43 4.05 -5.75
CA GLY A 29 11.00 2.66 -5.78
C GLY A 29 11.67 1.82 -4.69
N GLU A 30 12.99 1.95 -4.54
CA GLU A 30 13.76 1.28 -3.49
C GLU A 30 13.34 1.73 -2.08
N ARG A 31 13.14 3.03 -1.86
CA ARG A 31 12.65 3.56 -0.57
C ARG A 31 11.26 3.01 -0.24
N ASN A 32 10.37 2.96 -1.22
CA ASN A 32 9.03 2.43 -1.06
C ASN A 32 9.02 0.91 -0.81
N ALA A 33 9.93 0.16 -1.46
CA ALA A 33 10.10 -1.26 -1.18
C ALA A 33 10.53 -1.49 0.28
N LYS A 34 11.56 -0.75 0.75
CA LYS A 34 12.02 -0.79 2.14
C LYS A 34 10.96 -0.35 3.15
N LEU A 35 10.09 0.59 2.78
CA LEU A 35 8.96 0.97 3.63
C LEU A 35 7.94 -0.16 3.73
N ARG A 36 7.54 -0.76 2.60
CA ARG A 36 6.58 -1.87 2.56
C ARG A 36 7.08 -3.08 3.36
N GLU A 37 8.36 -3.41 3.26
CA GLU A 37 9.00 -4.47 4.04
C GLU A 37 8.90 -4.17 5.55
N ARG A 38 9.35 -3.00 6.00
CA ARG A 38 9.24 -2.59 7.42
C ARG A 38 7.80 -2.59 7.93
N THR A 39 6.85 -2.13 7.12
CA THR A 39 5.43 -2.16 7.48
C THR A 39 4.92 -3.59 7.60
N ARG A 40 5.33 -4.49 6.71
CA ARG A 40 4.98 -5.92 6.78
C ARG A 40 5.55 -6.56 8.04
N ASP A 41 6.83 -6.32 8.35
CA ASP A 41 7.47 -6.85 9.55
C ASP A 41 6.80 -6.36 10.83
N LEU A 42 6.44 -5.07 10.88
CA LEU A 42 5.71 -4.50 12.00
C LEU A 42 4.33 -5.13 12.16
N ALA A 43 3.61 -5.35 11.06
CA ALA A 43 2.31 -6.03 11.08
C ALA A 43 2.43 -7.50 11.56
N VAL A 44 3.48 -8.21 11.15
CA VAL A 44 3.77 -9.57 11.63
C VAL A 44 4.07 -9.57 13.13
N ARG A 45 4.94 -8.68 13.62
CA ARG A 45 5.26 -8.55 15.06
C ARG A 45 4.04 -8.23 15.91
N ALA A 46 3.14 -7.37 15.39
CA ALA A 46 1.88 -7.05 16.07
C ALA A 46 0.94 -8.26 16.15
N ARG A 47 0.80 -9.04 15.07
CA ARG A 47 0.00 -10.29 15.05
C ARG A 47 0.56 -11.36 15.97
N GLU A 48 1.89 -11.48 16.05
CA GLU A 48 2.55 -12.44 16.94
C GLU A 48 2.55 -12.02 18.42
N HIS A 49 1.82 -10.96 18.80
CA HIS A 49 1.82 -10.36 20.14
C HIS A 49 3.23 -10.05 20.70
N LYS A 50 4.23 -9.88 19.80
CA LYS A 50 5.60 -9.46 20.13
C LYS A 50 5.76 -7.94 20.04
N ALA A 51 4.69 -7.18 20.33
CA ALA A 51 4.86 -5.77 20.61
C ALA A 51 5.60 -5.69 21.96
N GLU A 52 6.80 -5.11 21.97
CA GLU A 52 7.58 -5.00 23.21
C GLU A 52 6.72 -4.36 24.32
N PRO A 53 6.63 -5.00 25.51
CA PRO A 53 5.95 -4.41 26.64
C PRO A 53 6.73 -3.16 27.06
N GLY A 54 6.28 -1.99 26.61
CA GLY A 54 6.99 -0.71 26.78
C GLY A 54 6.86 0.27 25.61
N ALA A 55 6.31 -0.14 24.46
CA ALA A 55 5.98 0.79 23.39
C ALA A 55 5.00 1.87 23.92
N LYS A 56 5.34 3.15 23.72
CA LYS A 56 4.47 4.26 24.10
C LYS A 56 3.12 4.09 23.41
N ALA A 57 2.06 4.01 24.21
CA ALA A 57 0.70 3.94 23.70
C ALA A 57 0.44 5.13 22.78
N THR A 58 -0.22 4.89 21.64
CA THR A 58 -0.70 5.95 20.75
C THR A 58 -1.53 6.94 21.57
N PRO A 59 -1.24 8.25 21.51
CA PRO A 59 -2.02 9.27 22.21
C PRO A 59 -3.54 9.13 21.96
N ALA A 60 -4.36 9.37 22.99
CA ALA A 60 -5.79 9.08 22.96
C ALA A 60 -6.53 9.89 21.88
N ASP A 61 -6.16 11.14 21.68
CA ASP A 61 -6.64 12.04 20.63
C ASP A 61 -6.44 11.45 19.22
N VAL A 62 -5.27 10.86 18.96
CA VAL A 62 -4.97 10.21 17.68
C VAL A 62 -5.79 8.94 17.49
N ARG A 63 -6.03 8.17 18.56
CA ARG A 63 -6.90 6.98 18.51
C ARG A 63 -8.35 7.36 18.21
N GLU A 64 -8.86 8.41 18.85
CA GLU A 64 -10.21 8.91 18.63
C GLU A 64 -10.42 9.45 17.22
N ALA A 65 -9.48 10.27 16.72
CA ALA A 65 -9.52 10.77 15.36
C ALA A 65 -9.52 9.63 14.32
N ALA A 66 -8.68 8.61 14.54
CA ALA A 66 -8.60 7.44 13.67
C ALA A 66 -9.86 6.55 13.77
N ARG A 67 -10.56 6.53 14.91
CA ARG A 67 -11.84 5.85 15.08
C ARG A 67 -12.94 6.60 14.33
N GLY A 68 -13.04 7.92 14.51
CA GLY A 68 -14.02 8.77 13.81
C GLY A 68 -13.91 8.61 12.30
N PHE A 69 -12.70 8.74 11.75
CA PHE A 69 -12.46 8.54 10.32
C PHE A 69 -12.95 7.18 9.80
N ARG A 70 -12.75 6.10 10.56
CA ARG A 70 -13.18 4.77 10.14
C ARG A 70 -14.69 4.62 10.18
N VAL A 71 -15.33 5.12 11.23
CA VAL A 71 -16.80 5.14 11.36
C VAL A 71 -17.42 5.92 10.20
N ASP A 72 -16.92 7.11 9.91
CA ASP A 72 -17.40 7.97 8.82
C ASP A 72 -17.26 7.31 7.44
N ARG A 73 -16.29 6.41 7.28
CA ARG A 73 -16.02 5.69 6.03
C ARG A 73 -16.59 4.28 5.99
N GLY A 74 -17.37 3.88 7.00
CA GLY A 74 -17.91 2.52 7.10
C GLY A 74 -16.84 1.43 7.16
N LEU A 75 -15.63 1.76 7.59
CA LEU A 75 -14.53 0.82 7.75
C LEU A 75 -14.72 0.06 9.06
N ALA A 76 -14.48 -1.25 9.03
CA ALA A 76 -14.54 -2.08 10.24
C ALA A 76 -13.60 -1.53 11.32
N VAL A 77 -14.17 -1.17 12.47
CA VAL A 77 -13.43 -0.81 13.68
C VAL A 77 -13.51 -2.01 14.61
N GLU A 78 -12.40 -2.75 14.72
CA GLU A 78 -12.26 -3.74 15.77
C GLU A 78 -12.27 -3.00 17.12
N GLN A 79 -13.22 -3.33 18.00
CA GLN A 79 -13.30 -2.73 19.33
C GLN A 79 -12.18 -3.34 20.18
N VAL A 80 -11.00 -2.70 20.15
CA VAL A 80 -9.91 -3.05 21.05
C VAL A 80 -10.23 -2.45 22.42
N PRO A 81 -10.22 -3.23 23.51
CA PRO A 81 -10.42 -2.71 24.87
C PRO A 81 -9.37 -1.63 25.19
N ASP A 82 -9.78 -0.66 26.00
CA ASP A 82 -8.93 0.46 26.36
C ASP A 82 -7.65 -0.03 27.06
N ALA A 83 -6.51 0.54 26.71
CA ALA A 83 -5.17 0.01 27.03
C ALA A 83 -4.79 0.06 28.53
N ALA A 84 -5.75 0.27 29.43
CA ALA A 84 -5.57 0.37 30.86
C ALA A 84 -5.58 -0.98 31.59
N GLU A 85 -6.01 -2.08 30.96
CA GLU A 85 -6.01 -3.39 31.59
C GLU A 85 -5.28 -4.44 30.73
N PRO A 86 -4.23 -5.10 31.26
CA PRO A 86 -3.63 -6.25 30.60
C PRO A 86 -4.58 -7.43 30.80
N VAL A 87 -5.63 -7.51 29.99
CA VAL A 87 -6.51 -8.68 29.95
C VAL A 87 -5.73 -9.80 29.28
N ALA A 88 -5.45 -10.87 30.03
CA ALA A 88 -4.90 -12.10 29.47
C ALA A 88 -5.78 -12.54 28.29
N SER A 89 -5.20 -12.65 27.10
CA SER A 89 -5.95 -12.95 25.88
C SER A 89 -6.55 -14.35 25.95
N ALA A 90 -7.85 -14.44 26.15
CA ALA A 90 -8.59 -15.58 25.61
C ALA A 90 -8.53 -15.47 24.08
N PRO A 91 -8.37 -16.58 23.33
CA PRO A 91 -8.43 -16.53 21.87
C PRO A 91 -9.85 -16.10 21.48
N VAL A 92 -10.00 -14.88 20.97
CA VAL A 92 -11.24 -14.48 20.32
C VAL A 92 -11.21 -15.14 18.95
N GLU A 93 -12.06 -16.13 18.73
CA GLU A 93 -12.31 -16.68 17.40
C GLU A 93 -12.96 -15.60 16.53
N THR A 94 -12.13 -14.76 15.91
CA THR A 94 -12.61 -13.89 14.84
C THR A 94 -12.84 -14.78 13.62
N ALA A 95 -14.09 -14.97 13.23
CA ALA A 95 -14.43 -15.53 11.93
C ALA A 95 -13.61 -14.77 10.86
N PRO A 96 -13.06 -15.44 9.84
CA PRO A 96 -12.28 -14.78 8.81
C PRO A 96 -13.17 -13.73 8.15
N ALA A 97 -12.94 -12.47 8.47
CA ALA A 97 -13.52 -11.36 7.73
C ALA A 97 -12.93 -11.48 6.32
N THR A 98 -13.74 -11.99 5.39
CA THR A 98 -13.50 -11.81 3.97
C THR A 98 -13.47 -10.31 3.77
N LEU A 99 -12.27 -9.74 3.74
CA LEU A 99 -12.03 -8.42 3.20
C LEU A 99 -12.34 -8.54 1.72
N GLY A 100 -13.63 -8.53 1.40
CA GLY A 100 -14.12 -8.33 0.06
C GLY A 100 -13.58 -6.99 -0.34
N SER A 101 -12.44 -7.01 -1.05
CA SER A 101 -12.01 -5.89 -1.86
C SER A 101 -13.13 -5.66 -2.84
N LEU A 102 -14.13 -4.86 -2.44
CA LEU A 102 -15.19 -4.43 -3.33
C LEU A 102 -14.47 -3.64 -4.40
N ALA A 103 -14.33 -4.24 -5.56
CA ALA A 103 -13.74 -3.59 -6.71
C ALA A 103 -14.51 -2.29 -6.92
N VAL A 104 -13.83 -1.16 -6.83
CA VAL A 104 -14.44 0.13 -7.16
C VAL A 104 -14.48 0.20 -8.68
N ALA A 105 -15.67 0.33 -9.25
CA ALA A 105 -15.83 0.46 -10.69
C ALA A 105 -15.03 1.65 -11.22
N GLY A 106 -14.34 1.45 -12.34
CA GLY A 106 -13.62 2.54 -13.01
C GLY A 106 -14.57 3.63 -13.52
N PRO A 107 -14.05 4.71 -14.12
CA PRO A 107 -14.87 5.83 -14.62
C PRO A 107 -15.90 5.43 -15.69
N SER A 108 -15.80 4.22 -16.26
CA SER A 108 -16.80 3.61 -17.16
C SER A 108 -17.96 2.89 -16.43
N GLY A 109 -17.98 2.85 -15.10
CA GLY A 109 -18.99 2.17 -14.30
C GLY A 109 -18.90 0.64 -14.30
N GLN A 110 -17.86 0.08 -14.92
CA GLN A 110 -17.69 -1.37 -15.03
C GLN A 110 -16.79 -1.89 -13.90
N LEU A 111 -17.31 -2.86 -13.14
CA LEU A 111 -16.51 -3.62 -12.19
C LEU A 111 -15.50 -4.48 -12.97
N PRO A 112 -14.21 -4.53 -12.58
CA PRO A 112 -13.27 -5.47 -13.16
C PRO A 112 -13.81 -6.89 -12.92
N ARG A 113 -13.90 -7.68 -13.98
CA ARG A 113 -14.30 -9.08 -13.87
C ARG A 113 -13.28 -9.78 -12.99
N VAL A 114 -13.74 -10.45 -11.94
CA VAL A 114 -12.93 -11.42 -11.21
C VAL A 114 -12.81 -12.63 -12.14
N SER A 115 -11.75 -12.67 -12.93
CA SER A 115 -11.32 -13.88 -13.62
C SER A 115 -10.23 -14.52 -12.78
N ASP A 116 -10.41 -15.79 -12.41
CA ASP A 116 -9.37 -16.66 -11.82
C ASP A 116 -8.29 -17.04 -12.87
N ASP A 117 -7.98 -16.14 -13.81
CA ASP A 117 -7.07 -16.37 -14.94
C ASP A 117 -5.68 -15.84 -14.60
N ASP A 118 -5.06 -16.47 -13.61
CA ASP A 118 -3.65 -16.27 -13.26
C ASP A 118 -2.70 -16.93 -14.28
N GLU A 119 -3.24 -17.45 -15.39
CA GLU A 119 -2.54 -18.24 -16.43
C GLU A 119 -2.01 -17.39 -17.61
N ASP A 120 -2.34 -16.09 -17.70
CA ASP A 120 -2.09 -15.30 -18.91
C ASP A 120 -0.71 -14.61 -19.02
N PHE A 121 0.24 -14.94 -18.14
CA PHE A 121 1.63 -14.44 -18.22
C PHE A 121 2.64 -15.46 -18.76
N SER A 122 2.22 -16.48 -19.51
CA SER A 122 3.17 -17.30 -20.27
C SER A 122 3.65 -16.55 -21.52
N GLN A 123 4.98 -16.31 -21.60
CA GLN A 123 5.64 -15.62 -22.73
C GLN A 123 5.46 -16.31 -24.09
N SER A 124 4.83 -17.48 -24.13
CA SER A 124 4.61 -18.28 -25.35
C SER A 124 3.54 -17.72 -26.29
N ARG A 125 2.71 -16.76 -25.86
CA ARG A 125 1.60 -16.21 -26.69
C ARG A 125 1.84 -14.83 -27.30
N ILE A 126 2.96 -14.17 -27.00
CA ILE A 126 3.29 -12.84 -27.56
C ILE A 126 3.94 -12.93 -28.96
N LEU A 127 4.31 -14.14 -29.41
CA LEU A 127 5.03 -14.37 -30.67
C LEU A 127 4.26 -15.21 -31.70
N TYR A 128 2.94 -15.06 -31.77
CA TYR A 128 2.16 -15.41 -32.96
C TYR A 128 1.03 -14.41 -33.21
#